data_AF-A0A0B0PFP6-F1
#
_entry.id   AF-A0A0B0PFP6-F1
#
_cell.length_a   1.000
_cell.length_b   1.000
_cell.length_c   1.000
_cell.angle_alpha   90.00
_cell.angle_beta   90.00
_cell.angle_gamma   90.00
#
_symmetry.space_group_name_H-M   'P 1'
#
loop_
_entity.id
_entity.type
_entity.pdbx_description
1 polymer ?
#
loop_
_entity_poly.entity_id
_entity_poly.type
_entity_poly.pdbx_seq_one_letter_code
_entity_poly.pdbx_strand_id
1 'polypeptide(L)'
;MQDKPHPPPEGRLPNATEGADHLRQVFSNQMGLSDQDIVALSGGHTLGRCHKERSGFEGPWTTNPLIFDNSYFKELLTGEKDGLLQLPTDKVLLSDPVFRPLVDKYAADEDAFFADYTEAHLKLSELGFADA
;
A
#
# COMPACT_ATOMS: atom_id res chain seq x y z
N MET A 1 -15.12 -8.19 18.76
CA MET A 1 -15.63 -8.40 17.38
C MET A 1 -17.10 -8.75 17.42
N GLN A 2 -17.91 -8.10 16.59
CA GLN A 2 -19.30 -8.49 16.33
C GLN A 2 -19.51 -8.44 14.82
N ASP A 3 -20.18 -9.44 14.25
CA ASP A 3 -20.53 -9.44 12.84
C ASP A 3 -21.56 -8.36 12.54
N LYS A 4 -21.36 -7.58 11.48
CA LYS A 4 -22.32 -6.55 11.04
C LYS A 4 -23.33 -7.17 10.07
N PRO A 5 -24.63 -6.82 10.16
CA PRO A 5 -25.68 -7.41 9.33
C PRO A 5 -25.70 -6.88 7.88
N HIS A 6 -24.99 -5.79 7.61
CA HIS A 6 -25.01 -5.11 6.31
C HIS A 6 -23.59 -4.85 5.79
N PRO A 7 -23.33 -5.13 4.50
CA PRO A 7 -22.07 -4.74 3.88
C PRO A 7 -22.00 -3.21 3.68
N PRO A 8 -20.79 -2.63 3.56
CA PRO A 8 -20.64 -1.26 3.11
C PRO A 8 -21.06 -1.10 1.64
N PRO A 9 -21.42 0.11 1.19
CA PRO A 9 -21.62 0.40 -0.23
C PRO A 9 -20.29 0.27 -1.00
N GLU A 10 -20.41 -0.04 -2.29
CA GLU A 10 -19.28 -0.13 -3.23
C GLU A 10 -18.55 1.21 -3.40
N GLY A 11 -17.30 1.16 -3.88
CA GLY A 11 -16.54 2.35 -4.29
C GLY A 11 -15.69 2.99 -3.21
N ARG A 12 -15.48 2.32 -2.07
CA ARG A 12 -14.66 2.82 -0.95
C ARG A 12 -13.20 2.36 -0.98
N LEU A 13 -12.85 1.42 -1.85
CA LEU A 13 -11.48 0.92 -2.00
C LEU A 13 -10.68 1.83 -2.95
N PRO A 14 -9.35 1.92 -2.77
CA PRO A 14 -8.51 2.75 -3.63
C PRO A 14 -8.51 2.24 -5.08
N ASN A 15 -8.38 3.16 -6.03
CA ASN A 15 -8.31 2.87 -7.44
C ASN A 15 -6.86 2.94 -7.90
N ALA A 16 -6.37 1.84 -8.47
CA ALA A 16 -4.99 1.68 -8.93
C ALA A 16 -4.55 2.69 -10.00
N THR A 17 -5.49 3.35 -10.70
CA THR A 17 -5.16 4.32 -11.77
C THR A 17 -5.12 5.78 -11.31
N GLU A 18 -5.38 6.06 -10.03
CA GLU A 18 -5.41 7.42 -9.48
C GLU A 18 -4.12 7.78 -8.71
N GLY A 19 -4.04 9.03 -8.22
CA GLY A 19 -2.83 9.60 -7.62
C GLY A 19 -2.90 9.78 -6.11
N ALA A 20 -1.96 10.57 -5.57
CA ALA A 20 -1.76 10.79 -4.14
C ALA A 20 -2.99 11.41 -3.45
N ASP A 21 -3.70 12.33 -4.11
CA ASP A 21 -4.94 12.91 -3.58
C ASP A 21 -6.01 11.85 -3.35
N HIS A 22 -6.11 10.86 -4.25
CA HIS A 22 -7.02 9.74 -4.08
C HIS A 22 -6.60 8.83 -2.92
N LEU A 23 -5.29 8.54 -2.80
CA LEU A 23 -4.77 7.79 -1.66
C LEU A 23 -5.13 8.47 -0.34
N ARG A 24 -4.91 9.78 -0.21
CA ARG A 24 -5.31 10.55 0.98
C ARG A 24 -6.83 10.61 1.17
N GLN A 25 -7.60 10.73 0.08
CA GLN A 25 -9.06 10.72 0.15
C GLN A 25 -9.59 9.39 0.71
N VAL A 26 -8.97 8.27 0.36
CA VAL A 26 -9.38 6.95 0.86
C VAL A 26 -8.81 6.69 2.25
N PHE A 27 -7.48 6.68 2.39
CA PHE A 27 -6.83 6.25 3.61
C PHE A 27 -6.90 7.31 4.71
N SER A 28 -6.73 8.60 4.41
CA SER A 28 -6.79 9.64 5.44
C SER A 28 -8.20 10.10 5.72
N ASN A 29 -8.96 10.51 4.70
CA ASN A 29 -10.27 11.10 4.93
C ASN A 29 -11.36 10.08 5.28
N GLN A 30 -11.32 8.86 4.71
CA GLN A 30 -12.33 7.83 5.01
C GLN A 30 -11.90 6.87 6.12
N MET A 31 -10.61 6.56 6.22
CA MET A 31 -10.10 5.57 7.18
C MET A 31 -9.33 6.19 8.36
N GLY A 32 -9.03 7.49 8.34
CA GLY A 32 -8.32 8.15 9.45
C GLY A 32 -6.83 7.81 9.57
N LEU A 33 -6.22 7.24 8.52
CA LEU A 33 -4.83 6.81 8.48
C LEU A 33 -3.90 7.93 7.99
N SER A 34 -2.68 7.97 8.52
CA SER A 34 -1.68 8.99 8.19
C SER A 34 -0.96 8.70 6.86
N ASP A 35 -0.25 9.70 6.32
CA ASP A 35 0.63 9.52 5.16
C ASP A 35 1.70 8.43 5.39
N GLN A 36 2.18 8.25 6.63
CA GLN A 36 3.09 7.17 6.99
C GLN A 36 2.43 5.80 6.86
N ASP A 37 1.19 5.67 7.35
CA ASP A 37 0.41 4.44 7.26
C ASP A 37 0.13 4.07 5.80
N ILE A 38 -0.16 5.05 4.93
CA ILE A 38 -0.36 4.85 3.48
C ILE A 38 0.87 4.18 2.87
N VAL A 39 2.05 4.80 3.01
CA VAL A 39 3.27 4.29 2.37
C VAL A 39 3.68 2.94 2.96
N ALA A 40 3.55 2.76 4.27
CA ALA A 40 3.84 1.47 4.91
C ALA A 40 2.90 0.38 4.37
N LEU A 41 1.58 0.60 4.35
CA LEU A 41 0.60 -0.38 3.86
C LEU A 41 0.76 -0.67 2.36
N SER A 42 1.17 0.29 1.54
CA SER A 42 1.54 0.03 0.14
C SER A 42 2.65 -1.01 0.01
N GLY A 43 3.55 -1.09 1.00
CA GLY A 43 4.57 -2.14 1.11
C GLY A 43 4.02 -3.56 1.16
N GLY A 44 2.73 -3.75 1.46
CA GLY A 44 2.06 -5.05 1.38
C GLY A 44 2.13 -5.70 0.00
N HIS A 45 2.27 -4.90 -1.07
CA HIS A 45 2.52 -5.40 -2.43
C HIS A 45 3.85 -6.15 -2.59
N THR A 46 4.74 -6.13 -1.58
CA THR A 46 5.92 -6.99 -1.56
C THR A 46 5.55 -8.48 -1.69
N LEU A 47 4.35 -8.87 -1.24
CA LEU A 47 3.74 -10.18 -1.44
C LEU A 47 2.72 -10.18 -2.59
N GLY A 48 2.72 -11.28 -3.34
CA GLY A 48 1.69 -11.57 -4.33
C GLY A 48 1.94 -10.91 -5.69
N ARG A 49 0.84 -10.77 -6.44
CA ARG A 49 0.83 -10.31 -7.83
C ARG A 49 -0.54 -9.84 -8.26
N CYS A 50 -0.60 -9.04 -9.32
CA CYS A 50 -1.83 -8.84 -10.07
C CYS A 50 -2.11 -9.99 -11.05
N HIS A 51 -3.38 -10.11 -11.39
CA HIS A 51 -3.92 -11.08 -12.33
C HIS A 51 -4.87 -10.38 -13.31
N LYS A 52 -4.63 -10.56 -14.61
CA LYS A 52 -5.33 -9.84 -15.68
C LYS A 52 -6.84 -10.02 -15.62
N GLU A 53 -7.32 -11.19 -15.23
CA GLU A 53 -8.75 -11.51 -15.12
C GLU A 53 -9.45 -10.88 -13.90
N ARG A 54 -8.69 -10.27 -12.97
CA ARG A 54 -9.23 -9.61 -11.77
C ARG A 54 -9.20 -8.09 -11.91
N SER A 55 -8.01 -7.52 -12.04
CA SER A 55 -7.79 -6.07 -12.05
C SER A 55 -7.45 -5.50 -13.43
N GLY A 56 -7.18 -6.36 -14.42
CA GLY A 56 -6.63 -5.96 -15.71
C GLY A 56 -5.12 -5.77 -15.72
N PHE A 57 -4.48 -5.65 -14.56
CA PHE A 57 -3.01 -5.63 -14.40
C PHE A 57 -2.46 -7.06 -14.23
N GLU A 58 -1.18 -7.27 -14.52
CA GLU A 58 -0.55 -8.59 -14.50
C GLU A 58 0.88 -8.52 -13.97
N GLY A 59 1.25 -9.50 -13.14
CA GLY A 59 2.63 -9.69 -12.69
C GLY A 59 2.86 -9.32 -11.21
N PRO A 60 3.98 -9.79 -10.64
CA PRO A 60 4.38 -9.48 -9.27
C PRO A 60 5.09 -8.12 -9.18
N TRP A 61 5.10 -7.52 -8.00
CA TRP A 61 5.92 -6.32 -7.74
C TRP A 61 7.38 -6.66 -7.42
N THR A 62 7.62 -7.85 -6.89
CA THR A 62 8.94 -8.29 -6.44
C THR A 62 9.34 -9.59 -7.14
N THR A 63 10.65 -9.88 -7.15
CA THR A 63 11.19 -11.12 -7.70
C THR A 63 10.88 -12.34 -6.83
N ASN A 64 10.57 -12.13 -5.55
CA ASN A 64 10.23 -13.15 -4.55
C ASN A 64 8.85 -12.89 -3.93
N PRO A 65 7.73 -13.07 -4.67
CA PRO A 65 6.39 -12.63 -4.25
C PRO A 65 5.78 -13.42 -3.08
N LEU A 66 6.56 -14.30 -2.42
CA LEU A 66 6.15 -15.08 -1.25
C LEU A 66 6.97 -14.75 0.00
N ILE A 67 7.88 -13.77 -0.09
CA ILE A 67 8.70 -13.29 1.02
C ILE A 67 8.24 -11.89 1.40
N PHE A 68 7.94 -11.69 2.69
CA PHE A 68 7.60 -10.37 3.21
C PHE A 68 8.90 -9.67 3.63
N ASP A 69 9.34 -8.72 2.82
CA ASP A 69 10.57 -7.93 2.98
C ASP A 69 10.35 -6.51 2.42
N ASN A 70 11.38 -5.66 2.45
CA ASN A 70 11.30 -4.31 1.90
C ASN A 70 11.57 -4.21 0.37
N SER A 71 11.57 -5.33 -0.36
CA SER A 71 11.89 -5.36 -1.80
C SER A 71 10.96 -4.50 -2.63
N TYR A 72 9.68 -4.36 -2.25
CA TYR A 72 8.74 -3.45 -2.92
C TYR A 72 9.31 -2.03 -3.10
N PHE A 73 9.84 -1.43 -2.03
CA PHE A 73 10.38 -0.07 -2.08
C PHE A 73 11.70 -0.01 -2.88
N LYS A 74 12.55 -1.04 -2.76
CA LYS A 74 13.79 -1.15 -3.54
C LYS A 74 13.49 -1.23 -5.04
N GLU A 75 12.54 -2.08 -5.43
CA GLU A 75 12.13 -2.22 -6.83
C GLU A 75 11.52 -0.92 -7.37
N LEU A 76 10.67 -0.26 -6.58
CA LEU A 76 10.06 1.01 -6.93
C LEU A 76 11.10 2.10 -7.25
N LEU A 77 12.14 2.24 -6.41
CA LEU A 77 13.22 3.22 -6.61
C LEU A 77 14.12 2.95 -7.82
N THR A 78 14.21 1.69 -8.25
CA THR A 78 15.04 1.30 -9.40
C THR A 78 14.34 1.44 -10.76
N GLY A 79 13.08 1.86 -10.77
CA GLY A 79 12.29 2.05 -11.98
C GLY A 79 11.69 0.75 -12.54
N GLU A 80 11.02 0.85 -13.68
CA GLU A 80 10.33 -0.29 -14.30
C GLU A 80 11.34 -1.32 -14.82
N LYS A 81 11.04 -2.60 -14.58
CA LYS A 81 11.82 -3.76 -15.05
C LYS A 81 10.91 -4.75 -15.74
N ASP A 82 11.39 -5.36 -16.81
CA ASP A 82 10.66 -6.42 -17.49
C ASP A 82 10.29 -7.54 -16.51
N GLY A 83 9.00 -7.89 -16.46
CA GLY A 83 8.48 -8.93 -15.58
C GLY A 83 8.05 -8.48 -14.18
N LEU A 84 8.31 -7.21 -13.80
CA LEU A 84 7.80 -6.62 -12.56
C LEU A 84 6.73 -5.57 -12.83
N LEU A 85 5.80 -5.45 -11.90
CA LEU A 85 4.68 -4.54 -11.95
C LEU A 85 4.95 -3.28 -11.11
N GLN A 86 4.53 -2.13 -11.63
CA GLN A 86 4.32 -0.91 -10.85
C GLN A 86 3.01 -0.26 -11.30
N LEU A 87 2.03 -0.18 -10.40
CA LEU A 87 0.77 0.52 -10.65
C LEU A 87 0.98 2.04 -10.63
N PRO A 88 0.09 2.82 -11.28
CA PRO A 88 0.08 4.27 -11.13
C PRO A 88 0.08 4.74 -9.66
N THR A 89 -0.67 4.07 -8.78
CA THR A 89 -0.66 4.35 -7.33
C THR A 89 0.65 4.02 -6.63
N ASP A 90 1.46 3.08 -7.11
CA ASP A 90 2.80 2.84 -6.55
C ASP A 90 3.75 3.97 -6.99
N LYS A 91 3.68 4.35 -8.26
CA LYS A 91 4.54 5.39 -8.84
C LYS A 91 4.32 6.76 -8.21
N VAL A 92 3.09 7.09 -7.80
CA VAL A 92 2.81 8.38 -7.17
C VAL A 92 3.52 8.56 -5.82
N LEU A 93 3.91 7.46 -5.16
CA LEU A 93 4.70 7.51 -3.93
C LEU A 93 6.11 8.10 -4.18
N LEU A 94 6.60 8.07 -5.43
CA LEU A 94 7.90 8.63 -5.80
C LEU A 94 7.88 10.13 -6.08
N SER A 95 6.71 10.69 -6.41
CA SER A 95 6.55 12.09 -6.81
C SER A 95 5.96 12.97 -5.71
N ASP A 96 5.24 12.39 -4.75
CA ASP A 96 4.67 13.14 -3.63
C ASP A 96 5.75 13.51 -2.59
N PRO A 97 5.83 14.77 -2.14
CA PRO A 97 6.90 15.25 -1.28
C PRO A 97 6.86 14.68 0.16
N VAL A 98 5.73 14.14 0.61
CA VAL A 98 5.61 13.49 1.92
C VAL A 98 5.84 11.98 1.79
N PHE A 99 5.33 11.35 0.73
CA PHE A 99 5.51 9.91 0.52
C PHE A 99 6.94 9.54 0.14
N ARG A 100 7.60 10.35 -0.69
CA ARG A 100 8.92 10.01 -1.22
C ARG A 100 9.98 9.77 -0.14
N PRO A 101 10.13 10.63 0.89
CA PRO A 101 11.06 10.36 1.99
C PRO A 101 10.78 9.04 2.75
N LEU A 102 9.52 8.62 2.83
CA LEU A 102 9.13 7.34 3.46
C LEU A 102 9.52 6.15 2.58
N VAL A 103 9.33 6.26 1.25
CA VAL A 103 9.84 5.25 0.31
C VAL A 103 11.36 5.11 0.43
N ASP A 104 12.09 6.23 0.47
CA ASP A 104 13.55 6.22 0.64
C ASP A 104 13.94 5.59 1.99
N LYS A 105 13.24 5.93 3.08
CA LYS A 105 13.42 5.34 4.42
C LYS A 105 13.26 3.82 4.38
N TYR A 106 12.13 3.33 3.89
CA TYR A 106 11.81 1.90 3.92
C TYR A 106 12.67 1.07 2.98
N ALA A 107 13.12 1.62 1.85
CA ALA A 107 14.07 0.94 0.98
C ALA A 107 15.45 0.77 1.64
N ALA A 108 15.87 1.74 2.46
CA ALA A 108 17.15 1.74 3.15
C ALA A 108 17.14 0.93 4.46
N ASP A 109 15.99 0.87 5.14
CA ASP A 109 15.84 0.28 6.47
C ASP A 109 14.58 -0.60 6.54
N GLU A 110 14.79 -1.93 6.50
CA GLU A 110 13.72 -2.92 6.58
C GLU A 110 13.09 -3.01 7.97
N ASP A 111 13.87 -2.82 9.03
CA ASP A 111 13.35 -2.85 10.40
C ASP A 111 12.40 -1.67 10.62
N ALA A 112 12.75 -0.49 10.08
CA ALA A 112 11.88 0.67 10.11
C ALA A 112 10.60 0.47 9.29
N PHE A 113 10.68 -0.23 8.15
CA PHE A 113 9.48 -0.64 7.40
C PHE A 113 8.61 -1.59 8.22
N PHE A 114 9.17 -2.62 8.83
CA PHE A 114 8.40 -3.61 9.59
C PHE A 114 7.74 -2.99 10.83
N ALA A 115 8.42 -2.07 11.52
CA ALA A 115 7.85 -1.33 12.63
C ALA A 115 6.62 -0.53 12.19
N ASP A 116 6.76 0.28 11.15
CA ASP A 116 5.67 1.15 10.67
C ASP A 116 4.55 0.33 10.00
N TYR A 117 4.87 -0.77 9.32
CA TYR A 117 3.87 -1.69 8.76
C TYR A 117 3.05 -2.37 9.85
N THR A 118 3.69 -2.80 10.94
CA THR A 118 3.00 -3.43 12.07
C THR A 118 2.00 -2.46 12.70
N GLU A 119 2.43 -1.21 12.92
CA GLU A 119 1.56 -0.16 13.46
C GLU A 119 0.38 0.14 12.51
N ALA A 120 0.66 0.36 11.22
CA ALA A 120 -0.36 0.70 10.25
C ALA A 120 -1.36 -0.45 10.01
N HIS A 121 -0.87 -1.69 9.98
CA HIS A 121 -1.71 -2.87 9.80
C HIS A 121 -2.60 -3.13 11.02
N LEU A 122 -2.10 -2.85 12.24
CA LEU A 122 -2.92 -2.89 13.45
C LEU A 122 -4.06 -1.89 13.37
N LYS A 123 -3.77 -0.61 13.09
CA LYS A 123 -4.77 0.44 12.90
C LYS A 123 -5.81 0.06 11.85
N LEU A 124 -5.36 -0.43 10.70
CA LEU A 124 -6.23 -0.88 9.61
C LEU A 124 -7.16 -2.02 10.06
N SER A 125 -6.64 -2.99 10.82
CA SER A 125 -7.40 -4.14 11.29
C SER A 125 -8.45 -3.80 12.35
N GLU A 126 -8.26 -2.68 13.05
CA GLU A 126 -9.14 -2.21 14.13
C GLU A 126 -10.01 -1.01 13.73
N LEU A 127 -10.07 -0.64 12.44
CA LEU A 127 -10.93 0.46 11.98
C LEU A 127 -12.40 0.26 12.39
N GLY A 128 -12.93 1.23 13.14
CA GLY A 128 -14.30 1.20 13.65
C GLY A 128 -14.54 0.15 14.74
N PHE A 129 -13.48 -0.37 15.37
CA PHE A 129 -13.50 -1.24 16.54
C PHE A 129 -12.87 -0.49 17.73
N ALA A 130 -13.61 -0.40 18.85
CA ALA A 130 -13.21 0.24 20.12
C ALA A 130 -12.55 1.64 19.99
N ASP A 131 -13.33 2.69 20.26
CA ASP A 131 -12.90 4.11 20.32
C ASP A 131 -12.23 4.71 19.05
N ALA A 132 -12.30 4.02 17.90
CA ALA A 132 -11.93 4.55 16.59
C ALA A 132 -12.97 5.52 16.00
#